data_AF-A0A8R1ELY2-F1
#
_entry.id   AF-A0A8R1ELY2-F1
#
_cell.length_a   1.000
_cell.length_b   1.000
_cell.length_c   1.000
_cell.angle_alpha   90.00
_cell.angle_beta   90.00
_cell.angle_gamma   90.00
#
_symmetry.space_group_name_H-M   'P 1'
#
loop_
_entity.id
_entity.type
_entity.pdbx_description
1 polymer ?
#
loop_
_entity_poly.entity_id
_entity_poly.type
_entity_poly.pdbx_seq_one_letter_code
_entity_poly.pdbx_strand_id
1 'polypeptide(L)'
;MYGYCMDDQLQCMIMEYVPYGDLKHYLQNMRKEKDSESSIDSAEFFTFAGQVACGMAHLESVGIIHRDLAARNILVGTGKVLKISDFGMSRPGVYIKMSK
;
A
#
# COMPACT_ATOMS: atom_id res chain seq x y z
N MET A 1 -9.86 -6.12 -6.26
CA MET A 1 -9.71 -6.40 -7.70
C MET A 1 -11.09 -6.69 -8.26
N TYR A 2 -11.49 -6.03 -9.34
CA TYR A 2 -12.79 -6.26 -9.99
C TYR A 2 -12.69 -7.23 -11.16
N GLY A 3 -11.53 -7.29 -11.83
CA GLY A 3 -11.31 -8.19 -12.96
C GLY A 3 -10.00 -7.92 -13.67
N TYR A 4 -9.82 -8.52 -14.85
CA TYR A 4 -8.69 -8.31 -15.74
C TYR A 4 -9.15 -8.39 -17.20
N CYS A 5 -8.38 -7.78 -18.10
CA CYS A 5 -8.52 -7.93 -19.55
C CYS A 5 -7.26 -8.57 -20.10
N MET A 6 -7.43 -9.59 -20.95
CA MET A 6 -6.33 -10.29 -21.64
C MET A 6 -6.72 -10.41 -23.11
N ASP A 7 -6.11 -9.59 -23.96
CA ASP A 7 -6.14 -9.72 -25.41
C ASP A 7 -4.71 -9.63 -25.96
N ASP A 8 -4.53 -9.87 -27.27
CA ASP A 8 -3.21 -9.90 -27.91
C ASP A 8 -2.48 -8.54 -27.90
N GLN A 9 -3.19 -7.44 -27.61
CA GLN A 9 -2.69 -6.07 -27.63
C GLN A 9 -2.61 -5.42 -26.24
N LEU A 10 -3.42 -5.89 -25.27
CA LEU A 10 -3.55 -5.29 -23.95
C LEU A 10 -3.71 -6.35 -22.86
N GLN A 11 -2.84 -6.25 -21.86
CA GLN A 11 -2.95 -6.97 -20.60
C GLN A 11 -3.14 -5.96 -19.48
N CYS A 12 -4.31 -5.92 -18.85
CA CYS A 12 -4.60 -4.96 -17.79
C CYS A 12 -5.42 -5.57 -16.65
N MET A 13 -5.30 -4.96 -15.45
CA MET A 13 -6.07 -5.31 -14.27
C MET A 13 -7.02 -4.18 -13.92
N ILE A 14 -8.27 -4.53 -13.59
CA ILE A 14 -9.29 -3.58 -13.15
C ILE A 14 -9.33 -3.63 -11.63
N MET A 15 -8.98 -2.51 -11.01
CA MET A 15 -8.84 -2.36 -9.57
C MET A 15 -9.78 -1.28 -9.05
N GLU A 16 -9.96 -1.24 -7.73
CA GLU A 16 -10.62 -0.09 -7.11
C GLU A 16 -9.83 1.19 -7.36
N TYR A 17 -10.53 2.29 -7.60
CA TYR A 17 -9.89 3.61 -7.71
C TYR A 17 -9.63 4.15 -6.31
N VAL A 18 -8.38 4.54 -6.06
CA VAL A 18 -7.93 5.06 -4.77
C VAL A 18 -7.57 6.55 -4.93
N PRO A 19 -8.38 7.48 -4.42
CA PRO A 19 -8.41 8.87 -4.90
C PRO A 19 -7.18 9.71 -4.54
N TYR A 20 -6.44 9.38 -3.48
CA TYR A 20 -5.32 10.21 -3.03
C TYR A 20 -3.95 9.70 -3.47
N GLY A 21 -3.91 8.70 -4.37
CA GLY A 21 -2.66 8.17 -4.90
C GLY A 21 -1.82 7.44 -3.84
N ASP A 22 -0.50 7.41 -4.03
CA ASP A 22 0.41 6.73 -3.10
C ASP A 22 0.79 7.58 -1.88
N LEU A 23 1.12 6.89 -0.78
CA LEU A 23 1.43 7.47 0.51
C LEU A 23 2.69 8.34 0.44
N LYS A 24 3.67 8.04 -0.42
CA LYS A 24 4.85 8.88 -0.56
C LYS A 24 4.47 10.27 -1.07
N HIS A 25 3.70 10.35 -2.16
CA HIS A 25 3.25 11.63 -2.70
C HIS A 25 2.26 12.32 -1.76
N TYR A 26 1.35 11.56 -1.13
CA TYR A 26 0.43 12.09 -0.13
C TYR A 26 1.15 12.81 1.01
N LEU A 27 2.14 12.15 1.64
CA LEU A 27 2.93 12.74 2.72
C LEU A 27 3.78 13.94 2.25
N GLN A 28 4.28 13.92 1.02
CA GLN A 28 5.04 15.03 0.45
C GLN A 28 4.19 16.27 0.23
N ASN A 29 2.93 16.11 -0.20
CA ASN A 29 2.02 17.23 -0.41
C ASN A 29 1.62 17.87 0.92
N MET A 30 1.30 17.05 1.94
CA MET A 30 0.97 17.55 3.29
C MET A 30 2.12 18.34 3.94
N ARG A 31 3.39 18.02 3.61
CA ARG A 31 4.54 18.80 4.10
C ARG A 31 4.68 20.17 3.43
N LYS A 32 4.18 20.33 2.20
CA LYS A 32 4.25 21.59 1.44
C LYS A 32 3.15 22.55 1.86
N GLU A 33 1.96 22.03 2.16
CA GLU A 33 0.76 22.78 2.53
C GLU A 33 0.76 23.20 4.01
N LYS A 34 1.86 23.80 4.49
CA LYS A 34 2.16 24.16 5.91
C LYS A 34 1.11 24.99 6.67
N ASP A 35 -0.06 25.29 6.10
CA ASP A 35 -1.18 25.85 6.84
C ASP A 35 -1.72 24.78 7.82
N SER A 36 -1.87 25.17 9.07
CA SER A 36 -1.80 24.29 10.24
C SER A 36 -2.95 23.29 10.40
N GLU A 37 -3.93 23.28 9.50
CA GLU A 37 -5.12 22.42 9.56
C GLU A 37 -4.96 21.09 8.80
N SER A 38 -4.01 21.01 7.85
CA SER A 38 -3.80 19.82 6.99
C SER A 38 -2.52 19.04 7.31
N SER A 39 -1.75 19.44 8.33
CA SER A 39 -0.55 18.72 8.73
C SER A 39 -0.88 17.40 9.45
N ILE A 40 -0.22 16.32 9.05
CA ILE A 40 -0.31 15.01 9.72
C ILE A 40 0.39 15.08 11.07
N ASP A 41 -0.35 14.79 12.14
CA ASP A 41 0.19 14.72 13.48
C ASP A 41 0.83 13.35 13.79
N SER A 42 1.48 13.23 14.95
CA SER A 42 2.12 11.97 15.35
C SER A 42 1.12 10.81 15.51
N ALA A 43 -0.11 11.08 15.97
CA ALA A 43 -1.13 10.05 16.16
C ALA A 43 -1.61 9.46 14.83
N GLU A 44 -1.72 10.30 13.80
CA GLU A 44 -2.04 9.88 12.44
C GLU A 44 -0.91 9.03 11.83
N PHE A 45 0.36 9.40 12.05
CA PHE A 45 1.49 8.55 11.65
C PHE A 45 1.46 7.16 12.30
N PHE A 46 1.13 7.07 13.60
CA PHE A 46 0.95 5.78 14.28
C PHE A 46 -0.21 4.98 13.68
N THR A 47 -1.31 5.66 13.36
CA THR A 47 -2.48 5.03 12.72
C THR A 47 -2.11 4.48 11.34
N PHE A 48 -1.32 5.21 10.55
CA PHE A 48 -0.85 4.75 9.24
C PHE A 48 0.07 3.54 9.36
N ALA A 49 1.05 3.58 10.28
CA ALA A 49 1.94 2.46 10.54
C ALA A 49 1.16 1.20 10.98
N GLY A 50 0.15 1.37 11.85
CA GLY A 50 -0.73 0.28 12.29
C GLY A 50 -1.51 -0.35 11.14
N GLN A 51 -2.10 0.46 10.25
CA GLN A 51 -2.81 -0.05 9.07
C GLN A 51 -1.89 -0.87 8.15
N VAL A 52 -0.68 -0.38 7.85
CA VAL A 52 0.30 -1.10 7.02
C VAL A 52 0.73 -2.39 7.69
N ALA A 53 0.98 -2.39 9.01
CA ALA A 53 1.35 -3.58 9.75
C ALA A 53 0.23 -4.64 9.74
N CYS A 54 -1.03 -4.24 9.95
CA CYS A 54 -2.18 -5.14 9.85
C CYS A 54 -2.31 -5.75 8.45
N GLY A 55 -2.12 -4.95 7.39
CA GLY A 55 -2.14 -5.44 6.03
C GLY A 55 -1.01 -6.45 5.74
N MET A 56 0.20 -6.19 6.23
CA MET A 56 1.33 -7.12 6.06
C MET A 56 1.16 -8.41 6.86
N ALA A 57 0.59 -8.34 8.06
CA ALA A 57 0.22 -9.52 8.84
C ALA A 57 -0.84 -10.37 8.12
N HIS A 58 -1.79 -9.73 7.43
CA HIS A 58 -2.72 -10.45 6.58
C HIS A 58 -2.01 -11.14 5.41
N LEU A 59 -1.13 -10.45 4.68
CA LEU A 59 -0.34 -11.06 3.60
C LEU A 59 0.46 -12.26 4.07
N GLU A 60 1.10 -12.16 5.24
CA GLU A 60 1.80 -13.28 5.87
C GLU A 60 0.87 -14.47 6.14
N SER A 61 -0.31 -14.22 6.72
CA SER A 61 -1.28 -15.29 7.03
C SER A 61 -1.79 -16.07 5.80
N VAL A 62 -1.74 -15.46 4.62
CA VAL A 62 -2.10 -16.10 3.34
C VAL A 62 -0.87 -16.56 2.54
N GLY A 63 0.32 -16.52 3.15
CA GLY A 63 1.56 -17.01 2.54
C GLY A 63 2.05 -16.17 1.37
N ILE A 64 1.81 -14.85 1.39
CA ILE A 64 2.26 -13.92 0.36
C ILE A 64 3.41 -13.06 0.90
N ILE A 65 4.56 -13.13 0.23
CA ILE A 65 5.69 -12.23 0.49
C ILE A 65 5.61 -11.08 -0.52
N HIS A 66 5.38 -9.85 -0.04
CA HIS A 66 5.27 -8.66 -0.90
C HIS A 66 6.55 -8.33 -1.68
N ARG A 67 7.71 -8.46 -1.00
CA ARG A 67 9.08 -8.16 -1.48
C ARG A 67 9.38 -6.71 -1.88
N ASP A 68 8.39 -5.85 -2.06
CA ASP A 68 8.60 -4.42 -2.30
C ASP A 68 7.69 -3.52 -1.46
N LEU A 69 7.74 -3.70 -0.14
CA LEU A 69 6.99 -2.83 0.76
C LEU A 69 7.70 -1.47 0.88
N ALA A 70 7.07 -0.43 0.34
CA ALA A 70 7.54 0.94 0.40
C ALA A 70 6.36 1.92 0.34
N ALA A 71 6.53 3.15 0.82
CA ALA A 71 5.46 4.15 0.83
C ALA A 71 4.87 4.45 -0.57
N ARG A 72 5.64 4.29 -1.65
CA ARG A 72 5.15 4.41 -3.04
C ARG A 72 4.17 3.29 -3.46
N ASN A 73 4.20 2.16 -2.73
CA ASN A 73 3.37 0.99 -2.97
C ASN A 73 2.25 0.88 -1.93
N ILE A 74 2.01 1.94 -1.15
CA ILE A 74 0.85 2.07 -0.27
C ILE A 74 -0.05 3.14 -0.88
N LEU A 75 -1.31 2.83 -1.15
CA LEU A 75 -2.29 3.79 -1.65
C LEU A 75 -3.13 4.37 -0.51
N VAL A 76 -3.58 5.62 -0.66
CA VAL A 76 -4.36 6.36 0.34
C VAL A 76 -5.79 6.58 -0.17
N GLY A 77 -6.75 5.93 0.49
CA GLY A 77 -8.17 6.00 0.15
C GLY A 77 -8.96 7.04 0.94
N THR A 78 -10.25 7.14 0.60
CA THR A 78 -11.24 7.93 1.34
C THR A 78 -11.19 7.58 2.84
N GLY A 79 -11.24 8.61 3.70
CA GLY A 79 -11.12 8.42 5.15
C GLY A 79 -9.71 8.02 5.61
N LYS A 80 -8.68 8.26 4.79
CA LYS A 80 -7.26 7.96 5.08
C LYS A 80 -7.01 6.46 5.34
N VAL A 81 -7.80 5.61 4.67
CA VAL A 81 -7.63 4.15 4.68
C VAL A 81 -6.46 3.79 3.78
N LEU A 82 -5.46 3.12 4.34
CA LEU A 82 -4.26 2.70 3.60
C LEU A 82 -4.45 1.31 3.00
N LYS A 83 -3.98 1.14 1.76
CA LYS A 83 -4.07 -0.11 1.00
C LYS A 83 -2.70 -0.49 0.46
N ILE A 84 -2.25 -1.71 0.76
CA ILE A 84 -1.02 -2.26 0.19
C ILE A 84 -1.27 -2.58 -1.30
N SER A 85 -0.34 -2.20 -2.17
CA SER A 85 -0.45 -2.30 -3.62
C SER A 85 0.87 -2.70 -4.27
N ASP A 86 0.87 -2.89 -5.59
CA ASP A 86 2.01 -3.35 -6.38
C ASP A 86 2.57 -4.72 -5.96
N PHE A 87 1.79 -5.74 -6.30
CA PHE A 87 2.16 -7.15 -6.11
C PHE A 87 3.00 -7.70 -7.27
N GLY A 88 3.53 -6.86 -8.17
CA GLY A 88 4.30 -7.31 -9.34
C GLY A 88 5.56 -8.08 -8.96
N MET A 89 6.11 -7.82 -7.78
CA MET A 89 7.21 -8.57 -7.20
C MET A 89 6.77 -9.56 -6.12
N SER A 90 5.50 -9.80 -5.88
CA SER A 90 5.08 -10.73 -4.84
C SER A 90 5.41 -12.19 -5.17
N ARG A 91 5.58 -13.03 -4.15
CA ARG A 91 5.76 -14.48 -4.31
C ARG A 91 4.96 -15.25 -3.27
N PRO A 92 4.46 -16.45 -3.62
CA PRO A 92 4.00 -17.39 -2.62
C PRO A 92 5.19 -17.87 -1.79
N GLY A 93 5.00 -17.99 -0.48
CA GLY A 93 6.01 -18.52 0.43
C GLY A 93 5.85 -18.00 1.85
N VAL A 94 6.40 -18.74 2.81
CA VAL A 94 6.53 -18.32 4.20
C VAL A 94 7.93 -17.77 4.40
N TYR A 95 8.10 -16.78 5.28
CA TYR A 95 9.41 -16.26 5.63
C TYR A 95 10.24 -17.33 6.35
N ILE A 96 11.05 -18.10 5.62
CA ILE A 96 11.94 -19.10 6.23
C ILE A 96 13.19 -18.38 6.72
N LYS A 97 13.26 -18.13 8.03
CA LYS A 97 14.50 -17.74 8.69
C LYS A 97 15.40 -18.97 8.75
N MET A 98 16.13 -19.24 7.68
CA MET A 98 17.20 -20.25 7.68
C MET A 98 18.29 -19.74 8.62
N SER A 99 18.27 -20.14 9.89
CA SER A 99 19.47 -20.05 10.73
C SER A 99 20.50 -20.98 10.08
N LYS A 100 21.59 -20.41 9.58
CA LYS A 100 22.83 -21.18 9.43
C LYS A 100 23.40 -21.48 10.81
#